data_AF-A0A9P7J058-F1
#
_entry.id   AF-A0A9P7J058-F1
#
_cell.length_a   1.000
_cell.length_b   1.000
_cell.length_c   1.000
_cell.angle_alpha   90.00
_cell.angle_beta   90.00
_cell.angle_gamma   90.00
#
_symmetry.space_group_name_H-M   'P 1'
#
loop_
_entity.id
_entity.type
_entity.pdbx_description
1 polymer ?
#
loop_
_entity_poly.entity_id
_entity_poly.type
_entity_poly.pdbx_seq_one_letter_code
_entity_poly.pdbx_strand_id
1 'polypeptide(L)'
;MTMISNDPTWWPIFDAFRVQSYFVVAAFVAAIYDWALTFGQEVELIWRQRWSVMTVMYLGVRYLGILSAVLIILSSVPTISSTDTQWVWFFANFFVH
;
A
#
# COMPACT_ATOMS: atom_id res chain seq x y z
N MET A 1 9.60 -24.14 14.21
CA MET A 1 8.19 -24.33 13.81
C MET A 1 7.38 -23.26 14.51
N THR A 2 6.86 -22.29 13.77
CA THR A 2 5.90 -21.32 14.31
C THR A 2 4.57 -22.04 14.46
N MET A 3 4.12 -22.23 15.70
CA MET A 3 2.82 -22.84 16.01
C MET A 3 1.72 -21.90 15.51
N ILE A 4 1.17 -22.18 14.33
CA ILE A 4 0.01 -21.47 13.81
C ILE A 4 -1.20 -22.05 14.55
N SER A 5 -1.85 -21.24 15.38
CA SER A 5 -3.09 -21.66 16.04
C SER A 5 -4.18 -21.83 14.99
N ASN A 6 -4.76 -23.04 14.88
CA ASN A 6 -5.80 -23.38 13.91
C ASN A 6 -7.21 -23.04 14.41
N ASP A 7 -7.31 -22.14 15.39
CA ASP A 7 -8.59 -21.75 15.97
C ASP A 7 -9.42 -20.94 14.96
N PRO A 8 -10.64 -21.39 14.60
CA PRO A 8 -11.46 -20.76 13.56
C PRO A 8 -11.99 -19.37 13.95
N THR A 9 -11.88 -18.98 15.22
CA THR A 9 -12.26 -17.66 15.73
C THR A 9 -11.44 -16.52 15.13
N TRP A 10 -10.23 -16.80 14.64
CA TRP A 10 -9.32 -15.80 14.05
C TRP A 10 -9.50 -15.62 12.54
N TRP A 11 -10.19 -16.53 11.87
CA TRP A 11 -10.44 -16.46 10.42
C TRP A 11 -11.09 -15.15 9.97
N PRO A 12 -12.16 -14.61 10.60
CA PRO A 12 -12.73 -13.34 10.20
C PRO A 12 -11.76 -12.16 10.37
N ILE A 13 -10.85 -12.25 11.34
CA ILE A 13 -9.83 -11.22 11.58
C ILE A 13 -8.79 -11.24 10.45
N PHE A 14 -8.30 -12.42 10.06
CA PHE A 14 -7.35 -12.55 8.94
C PHE A 14 -7.95 -12.14 7.59
N ASP A 15 -9.23 -12.46 7.36
CA ASP A 15 -9.94 -12.04 6.15
C ASP A 15 -10.10 -10.50 6.11
N ALA A 16 -10.48 -9.89 7.24
CA ALA A 16 -10.56 -8.44 7.35
C ALA A 16 -9.22 -7.74 7.08
N PHE A 17 -8.10 -8.28 7.57
CA PHE A 17 -6.76 -7.74 7.29
C PHE A 17 -6.38 -7.85 5.81
N ARG A 18 -6.75 -8.95 5.15
CA ARG A 18 -6.55 -9.11 3.70
C ARG A 18 -7.36 -8.08 2.91
N VAL A 19 -8.66 -7.96 3.21
CA VAL A 19 -9.54 -6.98 2.56
C VAL A 19 -9.03 -5.56 2.77
N GLN A 20 -8.61 -5.22 3.99
CA GLN A 20 -8.04 -3.91 4.31
C GLN A 20 -6.78 -3.64 3.46
N SER A 21 -5.89 -4.62 3.32
CA SER A 21 -4.66 -4.45 2.55
C SER A 21 -4.94 -4.18 1.07
N TYR A 22 -5.85 -4.93 0.45
CA TYR A 22 -6.29 -4.67 -0.93
C TYR A 22 -6.97 -3.31 -1.08
N PHE A 23 -7.82 -2.95 -0.11
CA PHE A 23 -8.52 -1.67 -0.11
C PHE A 23 -7.54 -0.48 0.00
N VAL A 24 -6.53 -0.58 0.85
CA VAL A 24 -5.48 0.46 0.99
C VAL A 24 -4.72 0.65 -0.32
N VAL A 25 -4.34 -0.44 -1.00
CA VAL A 25 -3.67 -0.36 -2.31
C VAL A 25 -4.59 0.26 -3.36
N ALA A 26 -5.87 -0.14 -3.42
CA ALA A 26 -6.84 0.41 -4.36
C ALA A 26 -7.08 1.91 -4.12
N ALA A 27 -7.25 2.32 -2.86
CA ALA A 27 -7.43 3.72 -2.48
C ALA A 27 -6.18 4.56 -2.81
N PHE A 28 -4.98 3.99 -2.62
CA PHE A 28 -3.73 4.64 -3.00
C PHE A 28 -3.61 4.86 -4.51
N VAL A 29 -3.94 3.85 -5.32
CA VAL A 29 -3.95 3.97 -6.79
C VAL A 29 -4.96 5.03 -7.25
N ALA A 30 -6.14 5.07 -6.64
CA ALA A 30 -7.15 6.10 -6.93
C ALA A 30 -6.65 7.51 -6.58
N ALA A 31 -5.99 7.67 -5.43
CA ALA A 31 -5.41 8.95 -5.00
C ALA A 31 -4.27 9.42 -5.93
N ILE A 32 -3.43 8.50 -6.42
CA ILE A 32 -2.40 8.81 -7.43
C ILE A 32 -3.05 9.22 -8.75
N TYR A 33 -4.10 8.52 -9.17
CA TYR A 33 -4.78 8.81 -10.43
C TYR A 33 -5.39 10.22 -10.43
N ASP A 34 -6.10 10.57 -9.35
CA ASP A 34 -6.67 11.90 -9.16
C ASP A 34 -5.60 13.00 -9.09
N TRP A 35 -4.45 12.69 -8.46
CA TRP A 35 -3.27 13.55 -8.49
C TRP A 35 -2.70 13.73 -9.91
N ALA A 36 -2.48 12.65 -10.66
CA ALA A 36 -1.87 12.72 -11.99
C ALA A 36 -2.73 13.56 -12.96
N LEU A 37 -4.05 13.49 -12.81
CA LEU A 37 -4.99 14.28 -13.61
C LEU A 37 -4.89 15.79 -13.31
N THR A 38 -4.71 16.16 -12.04
CA THR A 38 -4.61 17.56 -11.59
C THR A 38 -3.19 18.13 -11.67
N PHE A 39 -2.17 17.28 -11.70
CA PHE A 39 -0.75 17.65 -11.72
C PHE A 39 -0.35 18.47 -12.96
N GLY A 40 -0.90 18.13 -14.13
CA GLY A 40 -0.59 18.86 -15.38
C GLY A 40 -0.93 20.34 -15.30
N GLN A 41 -2.08 20.67 -14.69
CA GLN A 41 -2.51 22.05 -14.48
C GLN A 41 -1.75 22.71 -13.32
N GLU A 42 -1.47 21.96 -12.26
CA GLU A 42 -0.69 22.43 -11.11
C GLU A 42 0.74 22.82 -11.49
N VAL A 43 1.42 22.08 -12.37
CA VAL A 43 2.76 22.45 -12.83
C VAL A 43 2.72 23.76 -13.62
N GLU A 44 1.77 23.91 -14.55
CA GLU A 44 1.70 25.12 -15.37
C GLU A 44 1.32 26.37 -14.56
N LEU A 45 0.46 26.24 -13.54
CA LEU A 45 0.01 27.35 -12.71
C LEU A 45 0.93 27.62 -11.51
N ILE A 46 1.50 26.61 -10.86
CA ILE A 46 2.31 26.78 -9.64
C ILE A 46 3.77 27.00 -9.99
N TRP A 47 4.34 26.23 -10.93
CA TRP A 47 5.75 26.40 -11.28
C TRP A 47 6.01 27.63 -12.14
N ARG A 48 5.01 28.11 -12.87
CA ARG A 48 5.11 29.31 -13.73
C ARG A 48 4.61 30.60 -13.07
N GLN A 49 3.99 30.54 -11.89
CA GLN A 49 3.42 31.70 -11.18
C GLN A 49 3.95 31.86 -9.74
N ARG A 50 3.55 32.92 -9.02
CA ARG A 50 4.11 33.26 -7.69
C ARG A 50 3.75 32.19 -6.65
N TRP A 51 4.78 31.59 -6.05
CA TRP A 51 4.64 30.58 -5.00
C TRP A 51 4.03 31.19 -3.74
N SER A 52 2.84 30.71 -3.36
CA SER A 52 2.21 31.04 -2.07
C SER A 52 2.54 29.97 -1.03
N VAL A 53 2.74 30.38 0.23
CA VAL A 53 3.01 29.49 1.38
C VAL A 53 1.90 28.44 1.53
N MET A 54 0.64 28.82 1.26
CA MET A 54 -0.50 27.92 1.32
C MET A 54 -0.38 26.78 0.29
N THR A 55 0.18 27.06 -0.89
CA THR A 55 0.40 26.08 -1.96
C THR A 55 1.53 25.11 -1.62
N VAL A 56 2.61 25.59 -1.00
CA VAL A 56 3.71 24.74 -0.52
C VAL A 56 3.24 23.81 0.58
N MET A 57 2.43 24.32 1.51
CA MET A 57 1.86 23.52 2.58
C MET A 57 0.90 22.45 2.05
N TYR A 58 0.10 22.78 1.03
CA TYR A 58 -0.75 21.83 0.31
C TYR A 58 0.06 20.74 -0.40
N LEU A 59 1.08 21.11 -1.17
CA LEU A 59 1.99 20.16 -1.83
C LEU A 59 2.70 19.28 -0.79
N GLY A 60 3.17 19.85 0.31
CA GLY A 60 3.82 19.13 1.41
C GLY A 60 2.92 18.04 2.01
N VAL A 61 1.70 18.38 2.40
CA VAL A 61 0.74 17.40 2.94
C VAL A 61 0.42 16.31 1.91
N ARG A 62 0.29 16.68 0.62
CA ARG A 62 -0.03 15.75 -0.47
C ARG A 62 1.12 14.77 -0.75
N TYR A 63 2.35 15.25 -0.88
CA TYR A 63 3.52 14.40 -1.12
C TYR A 63 3.91 13.56 0.10
N LEU A 64 3.73 14.08 1.32
CA LEU A 64 3.93 13.31 2.55
C LEU A 64 2.88 12.20 2.71
N GLY A 65 1.66 12.39 2.21
CA GLY A 65 0.64 11.34 2.13
C GLY A 65 1.03 10.22 1.16
N ILE A 66 1.55 10.57 -0.01
CA ILE A 66 1.98 9.59 -1.03
C ILE A 66 3.21 8.80 -0.55
N LEU A 67 4.33 9.49 -0.28
CA LEU A 67 5.00 9.42 1.01
C LEU A 67 4.85 8.15 1.88
N SER A 68 4.05 8.38 2.91
CA SER A 68 3.66 7.42 3.94
C SER A 68 2.95 6.19 3.37
N ALA A 69 2.11 6.32 2.34
CA ALA A 69 1.48 5.17 1.71
C ALA A 69 2.50 4.25 0.99
N VAL A 70 3.52 4.81 0.32
CA VAL A 70 4.62 4.03 -0.27
C VAL A 70 5.41 3.28 0.82
N LEU A 71 5.68 3.93 1.96
CA LEU A 71 6.37 3.30 3.08
C LEU A 71 5.56 2.14 3.69
N ILE A 72 4.24 2.30 3.81
CA ILE A 72 3.35 1.23 4.28
C ILE A 72 3.37 0.04 3.31
N ILE A 73 3.24 0.30 2.01
CA ILE A 73 3.31 -0.76 0.99
C ILE A 73 4.68 -1.44 1.04
N LEU A 74 5.78 -0.69 1.07
CA LEU A 74 7.14 -1.23 1.12
C LEU A 74 7.38 -2.07 2.39
N SER A 75 6.79 -1.70 3.53
CA SER A 75 6.86 -2.51 4.76
C SER A 75 6.06 -3.81 4.68
N SER A 76 5.00 -3.85 3.86
CA SER A 76 4.18 -5.04 3.64
C SER A 76 4.76 -6.02 2.61
N VAL A 77 5.58 -5.56 1.67
CA VAL A 77 6.25 -6.41 0.65
C VAL A 77 7.12 -7.53 1.24
N PRO A 78 8.02 -7.29 2.22
CA PRO A 78 8.81 -8.37 2.82
C PRO A 78 7.92 -9.36 3.58
N THR A 79 6.79 -8.93 4.14
CA THR A 79 5.81 -9.80 4.78
C THR A 79 5.16 -10.74 3.75
N ILE A 80 4.73 -10.21 2.61
CA ILE A 80 4.12 -10.99 1.51
C ILE A 80 5.12 -11.99 0.94
N SER A 81 6.36 -11.55 0.66
CA SER A 81 7.45 -12.42 0.16
C SER A 81 7.78 -13.58 1.11
N SER A 82 7.83 -13.32 2.42
CA SER A 82 8.05 -14.38 3.42
C SER A 82 6.89 -15.38 3.54
N THR A 83 5.66 -14.95 3.21
CA THR A 83 4.48 -15.80 3.27
C THR A 83 4.34 -16.63 2.00
N ASP A 84 4.56 -16.02 0.83
CA ASP A 84 4.47 -16.69 -0.48
C ASP A 84 5.56 -17.76 -0.64
N THR A 85 6.78 -17.50 -0.16
CA THR A 85 7.85 -18.49 -0.16
C THR A 85 7.54 -19.70 0.71
N GLN A 86 6.84 -19.51 1.84
CA GLN A 86 6.42 -20.62 2.71
C GLN A 86 5.30 -21.45 2.10
N TRP A 87 4.29 -20.84 1.47
CA TRP A 87 3.24 -21.58 0.77
C TRP A 87 3.78 -22.37 -0.42
N VAL A 88 4.62 -21.76 -1.25
CA VAL A 88 5.25 -22.44 -2.39
C VAL A 88 6.12 -23.62 -1.92
N TRP A 89 6.89 -23.46 -0.84
CA TRP A 89 7.65 -24.56 -0.23
C TRP A 89 6.76 -25.69 0.32
N PHE A 90 5.66 -25.32 0.97
CA PHE A 90 4.70 -26.28 1.53
C PHE A 90 4.01 -27.09 0.42
N PHE A 91 3.53 -26.42 -0.64
CA PHE A 91 2.95 -27.10 -1.80
C PHE A 91 3.98 -27.96 -2.56
N ALA A 92 5.22 -27.46 -2.72
CA ALA A 92 6.28 -28.23 -3.38
C ALA A 92 6.66 -29.51 -2.62
N ASN A 93 6.64 -29.51 -1.28
CA ASN A 93 6.89 -30.72 -0.49
C ASN A 93 5.68 -31.65 -0.39
N PHE A 94 4.46 -31.12 -0.44
CA PHE A 94 3.23 -31.91 -0.39
C PHE A 94 3.02 -32.77 -1.64
N PHE A 95 3.52 -32.34 -2.81
CA PHE A 95 3.45 -33.12 -4.06
C PHE A 95 4.59 -34.14 -4.24
N VAL A 96 5.58 -34.16 -3.36
CA VAL A 96 6.77 -35.04 -3.45
C VAL A 96 6.64 -36.30 -2.59
N HIS A 97 5.53 -36.48 -1.87
CA HIS A 97 5.17 -37.71 -1.15
C HIS A 97 3.82 -38.26 -1.60
#